data_AF-A0A7S3JE54-F1
#
_entry.id   AF-A0A7S3JE54-F1
#
_cell.length_a   1.000
_cell.length_b   1.000
_cell.length_c   1.000
_cell.angle_alpha   90.00
_cell.angle_beta   90.00
_cell.angle_gamma   90.00
#
_symmetry.space_group_name_H-M   'P 1'
#
loop_
_entity.id
_entity.type
_entity.pdbx_description
1 polymer ?
#
loop_
_entity_poly.entity_id
_entity_poly.type
_entity_poly.pdbx_seq_one_letter_code
_entity_poly.pdbx_strand_id
1 'polypeptide(L)'
;GEVGRVIIQRIKTIRPLDESQINLDYILFWLSSEDLKIIENQVNCHLLGEVNAIQEQSGNLGLENKMEFLAKMDLFENHYIQAQNAKDGKARFFEKIIESGTASLEFRYLIRHLMSRMSNLNNTTFIIERKLQLARNTFQLVIDTNLADYSKQLDQQMRNFTLITIMCAPLTIITGMWGMNC
;
A
#
# COMPACT_ATOMS: atom_id res chain seq x y z
N GLY A 1 -21.64 -1.76 -16.47
CA GLY A 1 -21.60 -1.37 -17.90
C GLY A 1 -22.76 -1.99 -18.63
N GLU A 2 -23.32 -1.29 -19.63
CA GLU A 2 -24.47 -1.73 -20.43
C GLU A 2 -24.29 -3.13 -21.04
N VAL A 3 -23.06 -3.50 -21.37
CA VAL A 3 -22.69 -4.85 -21.86
C VAL A 3 -23.05 -5.96 -20.85
N GLY A 4 -22.89 -5.72 -19.55
CA GLY A 4 -23.26 -6.68 -18.51
C GLY A 4 -24.77 -6.87 -18.39
N ARG A 5 -25.55 -5.82 -18.64
CA ARG A 5 -27.03 -5.91 -18.67
C ARG A 5 -27.51 -6.67 -19.90
N VAL A 6 -26.86 -6.49 -21.05
CA VAL A 6 -27.17 -7.23 -22.29
C VAL A 6 -26.86 -8.72 -22.14
N ILE A 7 -25.76 -9.10 -21.47
CA ILE A 7 -25.44 -10.50 -21.19
C ILE A 7 -26.50 -11.11 -20.24
N ILE A 8 -26.87 -10.40 -19.17
CA ILE A 8 -27.91 -10.86 -18.23
C ILE A 8 -29.29 -10.96 -18.91
N GLN A 9 -29.64 -10.02 -19.78
CA GLN A 9 -30.88 -10.07 -20.56
C GLN A 9 -30.88 -11.24 -21.55
N ARG A 10 -29.75 -11.50 -22.23
CA ARG A 10 -29.62 -12.67 -23.13
C ARG A 10 -29.74 -13.99 -22.37
N ILE A 11 -29.16 -14.09 -21.18
CA ILE A 11 -29.30 -15.27 -20.30
C ILE A 11 -30.76 -15.51 -19.89
N LYS A 12 -31.54 -14.44 -19.64
CA LYS A 12 -32.97 -14.56 -19.30
C LYS A 12 -33.88 -14.92 -20.49
N THR A 13 -33.44 -14.65 -21.71
CA THR A 13 -34.23 -14.93 -22.94
C THR A 13 -33.94 -16.30 -23.56
N ILE A 14 -32.89 -17.00 -23.12
CA ILE A 14 -32.71 -18.41 -23.45
C ILE A 14 -33.80 -19.15 -22.65
N ARG A 15 -34.63 -19.91 -23.38
CA ARG A 15 -35.80 -20.66 -22.91
C ARG A 15 -35.61 -21.24 -21.50
N PRO A 16 -36.69 -21.44 -20.71
CA PRO A 16 -36.60 -22.28 -19.52
C PRO A 16 -36.06 -23.62 -19.98
N LEU A 17 -34.77 -23.86 -19.72
CA LEU A 17 -34.14 -25.14 -19.88
C LEU A 17 -34.94 -26.09 -19.01
N ASP A 18 -35.37 -27.21 -19.59
CA ASP A 18 -35.95 -28.33 -18.86
C ASP A 18 -35.23 -28.47 -17.52
N GLU A 19 -36.00 -28.43 -16.45
CA GLU A 19 -35.54 -28.56 -15.08
C GLU A 19 -34.69 -29.85 -14.96
N SER A 20 -33.35 -29.74 -14.87
CA SER A 20 -32.46 -30.71 -14.17
C SER A 20 -30.96 -30.70 -14.54
N GLN A 21 -30.46 -29.87 -15.47
CA GLN A 21 -29.00 -29.80 -15.70
C GLN A 21 -28.42 -28.47 -15.23
N ILE A 22 -27.95 -28.47 -13.98
CA ILE A 22 -27.09 -27.39 -13.48
C ILE A 22 -25.81 -27.41 -14.30
N ASN A 23 -25.65 -26.43 -15.18
CA ASN A 23 -24.44 -26.32 -15.99
C ASN A 23 -23.26 -25.89 -15.11
N LEU A 24 -22.31 -26.82 -14.94
CA LEU A 24 -21.12 -26.68 -14.10
C LEU A 24 -20.32 -25.41 -14.43
N ASP A 25 -20.31 -24.98 -15.69
CA ASP A 25 -19.59 -23.77 -16.14
C ASP A 25 -20.12 -22.51 -15.45
N TYR A 26 -21.44 -22.42 -15.21
CA TYR A 26 -22.04 -21.28 -14.53
C TYR A 26 -21.73 -21.29 -13.03
N ILE A 27 -21.66 -22.47 -12.40
CA ILE A 27 -21.20 -22.60 -11.00
C ILE A 27 -19.74 -22.15 -10.90
N LEU A 28 -18.87 -22.68 -11.76
CA LEU A 28 -17.45 -22.36 -11.76
C LEU A 28 -17.20 -20.87 -12.02
N PHE A 29 -17.98 -20.27 -12.92
CA PHE A 29 -17.96 -18.84 -13.15
C PHE A 29 -18.40 -18.06 -11.91
N TRP A 30 -19.50 -18.46 -11.27
CA TRP A 30 -20.00 -17.78 -10.07
C TRP A 30 -18.99 -17.81 -8.93
N LEU A 31 -18.42 -18.98 -8.63
CA LEU A 31 -17.36 -19.14 -7.63
C LEU A 31 -16.13 -18.28 -7.97
N SER A 32 -15.69 -18.30 -9.23
CA SER A 32 -14.55 -17.50 -9.69
C SER A 32 -14.81 -15.99 -9.58
N SER A 33 -16.05 -15.57 -9.85
CA SER A 33 -16.47 -14.17 -9.73
C SER A 33 -16.54 -13.71 -8.28
N GLU A 34 -17.06 -14.53 -7.37
CA GLU A 34 -17.16 -14.17 -5.95
C GLU A 34 -15.77 -14.11 -5.31
N ASP A 35 -14.90 -15.07 -5.61
CA ASP A 35 -13.53 -15.01 -5.13
C ASP A 35 -12.77 -13.77 -5.67
N LEU A 36 -13.00 -13.40 -6.94
CA LEU A 36 -12.40 -12.18 -7.51
C LEU A 36 -12.87 -10.94 -6.76
N LYS A 37 -14.16 -10.90 -6.38
CA LYS A 37 -14.74 -9.81 -5.62
C LYS A 37 -14.10 -9.64 -4.24
N ILE A 38 -13.69 -10.74 -3.60
CA ILE A 38 -12.93 -10.68 -2.33
C ILE A 38 -11.61 -9.92 -2.54
N ILE A 39 -10.87 -10.25 -3.60
CA ILE A 39 -9.63 -9.54 -3.96
C ILE A 39 -9.92 -8.08 -4.32
N GLU A 40 -10.98 -7.82 -5.10
CA GLU A 40 -11.39 -6.46 -5.45
C GLU A 40 -11.68 -5.61 -4.21
N ASN A 41 -12.38 -6.16 -3.22
CA ASN A 41 -12.67 -5.46 -1.97
C ASN A 41 -11.40 -5.20 -1.16
N GLN A 42 -10.50 -6.18 -1.08
CA GLN A 42 -9.22 -6.01 -0.38
C GLN A 42 -8.39 -4.88 -1.02
N VAL A 43 -8.31 -4.83 -2.35
CA VAL A 43 -7.54 -3.79 -3.05
C VAL A 43 -8.24 -2.42 -2.98
N ASN A 44 -9.52 -2.35 -3.34
CA ASN A 44 -10.22 -1.08 -3.50
C ASN A 44 -10.68 -0.45 -2.19
N CYS A 45 -11.07 -1.25 -1.19
CA CYS A 45 -11.58 -0.71 0.08
C CYS A 45 -10.48 -0.65 1.13
N HIS A 46 -9.68 -1.71 1.28
CA HIS A 46 -8.70 -1.77 2.35
C HIS A 46 -7.37 -1.12 1.97
N LEU A 47 -6.68 -1.66 0.97
CA LEU A 47 -5.34 -1.18 0.60
C LEU A 47 -5.35 0.25 0.06
N LEU A 48 -6.34 0.61 -0.77
CA LEU A 48 -6.46 1.98 -1.27
C LEU A 48 -6.76 2.99 -0.15
N GLY A 49 -7.57 2.61 0.84
CA GLY A 49 -7.85 3.46 2.00
C GLY A 49 -6.61 3.63 2.88
N GLU A 50 -5.91 2.54 3.13
CA GLU A 50 -4.72 2.52 3.97
C GLU A 50 -3.55 3.29 3.34
N VAL A 51 -3.31 3.16 2.03
CA VAL A 51 -2.25 3.91 1.35
C VAL A 51 -2.52 5.42 1.35
N ASN A 52 -3.78 5.84 1.28
CA ASN A 52 -4.14 7.26 1.42
C ASN A 52 -3.80 7.77 2.83
N ALA A 53 -4.14 6.99 3.86
CA ALA A 53 -3.82 7.33 5.24
C ALA A 53 -2.29 7.38 5.47
N ILE A 54 -1.53 6.45 4.90
CA ILE A 54 -0.06 6.45 4.96
C ILE A 54 0.49 7.70 4.24
N GLN A 55 -0.04 8.04 3.08
CA GLN A 55 0.38 9.22 2.33
C GLN A 55 0.13 10.51 3.13
N GLU A 56 -1.05 10.67 3.74
CA GLU A 56 -1.36 11.83 4.57
C GLU A 56 -0.48 11.90 5.82
N GLN A 57 -0.24 10.77 6.48
CA GLN A 57 0.65 10.69 7.64
C GLN A 57 2.09 11.06 7.26
N SER A 58 2.57 10.67 6.07
CA SER A 58 3.94 10.94 5.64
C SER A 58 4.31 12.43 5.64
N GLY A 59 3.34 13.32 5.41
CA GLY A 59 3.54 14.78 5.41
C GLY A 59 3.44 15.44 6.78
N ASN A 60 2.78 14.79 7.75
CA ASN A 60 2.46 15.37 9.07
C ASN A 60 3.14 14.62 10.22
N LEU A 61 4.30 14.00 9.95
CA LEU A 61 4.99 13.19 10.94
C LEU A 61 5.66 14.04 12.02
N GLY A 62 5.07 14.00 13.22
CA GLY A 62 5.74 14.37 14.46
C GLY A 62 6.96 13.49 14.71
N LEU A 63 7.93 14.03 15.45
CA LEU A 63 9.24 13.40 15.67
C LEU A 63 9.19 12.04 16.37
N GLU A 64 8.18 11.85 17.22
CA GLU A 64 8.01 10.64 18.04
C GLU A 64 7.38 9.47 17.26
N ASN A 65 6.71 9.74 16.13
CA ASN A 65 5.90 8.76 15.42
C ASN A 65 6.62 8.12 14.22
N LYS A 66 7.92 8.37 14.03
CA LYS A 66 8.68 7.89 12.86
C LYS A 66 8.82 6.37 12.83
N MET A 67 9.07 5.74 13.98
CA MET A 67 9.20 4.28 14.08
C MET A 67 7.86 3.58 13.85
N GLU A 68 6.77 4.15 14.38
CA GLU A 68 5.41 3.65 14.16
C GLU A 68 5.02 3.73 12.69
N PHE A 69 5.37 4.84 12.02
CA PHE A 69 5.14 5.00 10.58
C PHE A 69 5.88 3.95 9.74
N LEU A 70 7.15 3.69 10.05
CA LEU A 70 7.92 2.64 9.37
C LEU A 70 7.32 1.25 9.59
N ALA A 71 6.91 0.92 10.81
CA ALA A 71 6.23 -0.34 11.11
C ALA A 71 4.92 -0.48 10.33
N LYS A 72 4.13 0.59 10.24
CA LYS A 72 2.88 0.63 9.46
C LYS A 72 3.14 0.47 7.96
N MET A 73 4.19 1.10 7.45
CA MET A 73 4.61 0.95 6.05
C MET A 73 5.00 -0.50 5.71
N ASP A 74 5.76 -1.16 6.57
CA ASP A 74 6.19 -2.55 6.38
C ASP A 74 5.00 -3.53 6.44
N LEU A 75 4.09 -3.32 7.40
CA LEU A 75 2.86 -4.10 7.50
C LEU A 75 1.97 -3.93 6.26
N PHE A 76 1.83 -2.70 5.76
CA PHE A 76 1.12 -2.42 4.52
C PHE A 76 1.77 -3.11 3.31
N GLU A 77 3.09 -3.05 3.17
CA GLU A 77 3.81 -3.69 2.07
C GLU A 77 3.61 -5.21 2.08
N ASN A 78 3.61 -5.84 3.25
CA ASN A 78 3.29 -7.26 3.39
C ASN A 78 1.86 -7.58 2.93
N HIS A 79 0.86 -6.80 3.34
CA HIS A 79 -0.52 -6.98 2.88
C HIS A 79 -0.68 -6.74 1.36
N TYR A 80 0.03 -5.74 0.83
CA TYR A 80 0.04 -5.44 -0.59
C TYR A 80 0.63 -6.59 -1.42
N ILE A 81 1.78 -7.16 -1.00
CA ILE A 81 2.41 -8.30 -1.66
C ILE A 81 1.48 -9.51 -1.66
N GLN A 82 0.81 -9.79 -0.53
CA GLN A 82 -0.15 -10.90 -0.46
C GLN A 82 -1.33 -10.72 -1.42
N ALA A 83 -1.92 -9.51 -1.47
CA ALA A 83 -3.01 -9.21 -2.39
C ALA A 83 -2.56 -9.32 -3.86
N GLN A 84 -1.35 -8.85 -4.17
CA GLN A 84 -0.76 -8.96 -5.50
C GLN A 84 -0.56 -10.42 -5.91
N ASN A 85 0.00 -11.25 -5.03
CA ASN A 85 0.20 -12.68 -5.29
C ASN A 85 -1.11 -13.42 -5.54
N ALA A 86 -2.16 -13.11 -4.75
CA ALA A 86 -3.50 -13.68 -4.94
C ALA A 86 -4.11 -13.27 -6.29
N LYS A 87 -3.98 -11.99 -6.64
CA LYS A 87 -4.42 -11.42 -7.91
C LYS A 87 -3.72 -12.08 -9.10
N ASP A 88 -2.39 -12.15 -9.07
CA ASP A 88 -1.56 -12.72 -10.15
C ASP A 88 -1.76 -14.25 -10.26
N GLY A 89 -2.01 -14.92 -9.14
CA GLY A 89 -2.45 -16.32 -9.10
C GLY A 89 -3.75 -16.53 -9.87
N LYS A 90 -4.77 -15.68 -9.64
CA LYS A 90 -6.04 -15.75 -10.37
C LYS A 90 -5.93 -15.35 -11.84
N ALA A 91 -5.12 -14.36 -12.18
CA ALA A 91 -4.90 -13.96 -13.57
C ALA A 91 -4.35 -15.15 -14.39
N ARG A 92 -3.30 -15.81 -13.89
CA ARG A 92 -2.73 -17.02 -14.52
C ARG A 92 -3.72 -18.17 -14.61
N PHE A 93 -4.59 -18.33 -13.61
CA PHE A 93 -5.65 -19.34 -13.65
C PHE A 93 -6.66 -19.06 -14.77
N PHE A 94 -7.10 -17.81 -14.93
CA PHE A 94 -8.02 -17.42 -15.99
C PHE A 94 -7.40 -17.54 -17.39
N GLU A 95 -6.13 -17.15 -17.55
CA GLU A 95 -5.38 -17.36 -18.80
C GLU A 95 -5.34 -18.84 -19.17
N LYS A 96 -4.96 -19.72 -18.23
CA LYS A 96 -4.96 -21.17 -18.44
C LYS A 96 -6.32 -21.72 -18.85
N ILE A 97 -7.42 -21.23 -18.27
CA ILE A 97 -8.77 -21.67 -18.68
C ILE A 97 -9.07 -21.27 -20.12
N ILE A 98 -8.71 -20.04 -20.51
CA ILE A 98 -8.96 -19.54 -21.87
C ILE A 98 -8.13 -20.30 -22.91
N GLU A 99 -6.89 -20.62 -22.57
CA GLU A 99 -5.95 -21.39 -23.41
C GLU A 99 -6.28 -22.88 -23.44
N SER A 100 -6.84 -23.42 -22.36
CA SER A 100 -7.27 -24.82 -22.30
C SER A 100 -8.43 -25.02 -23.29
N GLY A 101 -8.18 -25.75 -24.38
CA GLY A 101 -9.19 -26.08 -25.38
C GLY A 101 -10.40 -26.86 -24.83
N THR A 102 -10.35 -27.28 -23.56
CA THR A 102 -11.36 -28.05 -22.83
C THR A 102 -12.54 -27.22 -22.35
N ALA A 103 -12.39 -25.91 -22.18
CA ALA A 103 -13.46 -25.04 -21.73
C ALA A 103 -14.47 -24.76 -22.84
N SER A 104 -15.77 -24.73 -22.50
CA SER A 104 -16.82 -24.35 -23.43
C SER A 104 -16.60 -22.91 -23.94
N LEU A 105 -17.10 -22.62 -25.14
CA LEU A 105 -16.96 -21.28 -25.73
C LEU A 105 -17.61 -20.21 -24.85
N GLU A 106 -18.80 -20.50 -24.32
CA GLU A 106 -19.55 -19.63 -23.41
C GLU A 106 -18.78 -19.36 -22.12
N PHE A 107 -18.22 -20.41 -21.50
CA PHE A 107 -17.40 -20.27 -20.30
C PHE A 107 -16.15 -19.43 -20.53
N ARG A 108 -15.46 -19.59 -21.68
CA ARG A 108 -14.31 -18.72 -22.02
C ARG A 108 -14.70 -17.26 -22.16
N TYR A 109 -15.88 -16.95 -22.70
CA TYR A 109 -16.37 -15.56 -22.73
C TYR A 109 -16.63 -15.00 -21.33
N LEU A 110 -17.21 -15.81 -20.43
CA LEU A 110 -17.41 -15.45 -19.03
C LEU A 110 -16.08 -15.20 -18.30
N ILE A 111 -15.07 -16.05 -18.51
CA ILE A 111 -13.73 -15.86 -17.92
C ILE A 111 -13.02 -14.63 -18.50
N ARG A 112 -13.15 -14.35 -19.80
CA ARG A 112 -12.64 -13.09 -20.40
C ARG A 112 -13.25 -11.84 -19.76
N HIS A 113 -14.52 -11.90 -19.38
CA HIS A 113 -15.15 -10.82 -18.62
C HIS A 113 -14.48 -10.64 -17.24
N LEU A 114 -14.15 -11.71 -16.53
CA LEU A 114 -13.40 -11.64 -15.27
C LEU A 114 -11.97 -11.11 -15.46
N MET A 115 -11.29 -11.48 -16.55
CA MET A 115 -9.98 -10.90 -16.89
C MET A 115 -10.06 -9.39 -17.16
N SER A 116 -11.13 -8.92 -17.80
CA SER A 116 -11.34 -7.47 -18.00
C SER A 116 -11.47 -6.74 -16.67
N ARG A 117 -12.18 -7.32 -15.69
CA ARG A 117 -12.23 -6.78 -14.31
C ARG A 117 -10.86 -6.79 -13.63
N MET A 118 -10.08 -7.86 -13.84
CA MET A 118 -8.71 -7.95 -13.34
C MET A 118 -7.80 -6.86 -13.90
N SER A 119 -7.97 -6.49 -15.17
CA SER A 119 -7.23 -5.36 -15.78
C SER A 119 -7.54 -4.04 -15.07
N ASN A 120 -8.79 -3.81 -14.66
CA ASN A 120 -9.14 -2.63 -13.86
C ASN A 120 -8.46 -2.67 -12.49
N LEU A 121 -8.38 -3.85 -11.85
CA LEU A 121 -7.63 -4.01 -10.60
C LEU A 121 -6.15 -3.69 -10.76
N ASN A 122 -5.53 -4.05 -11.90
CA ASN A 122 -4.14 -3.69 -12.17
C ASN A 122 -3.93 -2.17 -12.18
N ASN A 123 -4.87 -1.41 -12.75
CA ASN A 123 -4.82 0.05 -12.71
C ASN A 123 -4.90 0.59 -11.27
N THR A 124 -5.81 0.06 -10.44
CA THR A 124 -5.87 0.45 -9.02
C THR A 124 -4.59 0.11 -8.29
N THR A 125 -4.04 -1.08 -8.53
CA THR A 125 -2.80 -1.55 -7.91
C THR A 125 -1.64 -0.60 -8.24
N PHE A 126 -1.53 -0.19 -9.51
CA PHE A 126 -0.53 0.77 -9.96
C PHE A 126 -0.66 2.14 -9.27
N ILE A 127 -1.90 2.60 -9.04
CA ILE A 127 -2.14 3.83 -8.29
C ILE A 127 -1.66 3.68 -6.83
N ILE A 128 -1.95 2.54 -6.20
CA ILE A 128 -1.50 2.24 -4.83
C ILE A 128 0.02 2.27 -4.75
N GLU A 129 0.71 1.61 -5.67
CA GLU A 129 2.17 1.57 -5.74
C GLU A 129 2.77 2.98 -5.86
N ARG A 130 2.22 3.81 -6.76
CA ARG A 130 2.64 5.21 -6.88
C ARG A 130 2.45 6.00 -5.59
N LYS A 131 1.32 5.83 -4.91
CA LYS A 131 1.05 6.53 -3.64
C LYS A 131 2.01 6.09 -2.54
N LEU A 132 2.31 4.80 -2.47
CA LEU A 132 3.29 4.26 -1.53
C LEU A 132 4.69 4.84 -1.79
N GLN A 133 5.10 4.91 -3.06
CA GLN A 133 6.39 5.48 -3.43
C GLN A 133 6.47 6.98 -3.10
N LEU A 134 5.39 7.73 -3.33
CA LEU A 134 5.29 9.13 -2.92
C LEU A 134 5.42 9.28 -1.40
N ALA A 135 4.70 8.46 -0.63
CA ALA A 135 4.78 8.48 0.83
C ALA A 135 6.20 8.21 1.35
N ARG A 136 6.93 7.25 0.74
CA ARG A 136 8.35 6.98 1.05
C ARG A 136 9.23 8.19 0.78
N ASN A 137 9.07 8.81 -0.38
CA ASN A 137 9.87 9.98 -0.76
C ASN A 137 9.60 11.17 0.16
N THR A 138 8.34 11.42 0.49
CA THR A 138 7.96 12.48 1.43
C THR A 138 8.52 12.21 2.83
N PHE A 139 8.43 10.96 3.31
CA PHE A 139 9.00 10.57 4.59
C PHE A 139 10.52 10.79 4.65
N GLN A 140 11.25 10.36 3.61
CA GLN A 140 12.69 10.54 3.53
C GLN A 140 13.07 12.03 3.58
N LEU A 141 12.38 12.86 2.82
CA LEU A 141 12.59 14.31 2.81
C LEU A 141 12.35 14.92 4.20
N VAL A 142 11.27 14.52 4.88
CA VAL A 142 10.96 14.97 6.24
C VAL A 142 12.04 14.53 7.25
N ILE A 143 12.62 13.34 7.09
CA ILE A 143 13.75 12.91 7.94
C ILE A 143 14.96 13.80 7.70
N ASP A 144 15.35 14.00 6.44
CA ASP A 144 16.55 14.74 6.08
C ASP A 144 16.47 16.20 6.53
N THR A 145 15.29 16.84 6.38
CA THR A 145 15.07 18.20 6.88
C THR A 145 15.15 18.26 8.40
N ASN A 146 14.53 17.32 9.10
CA ASN A 146 14.58 17.27 10.56
C ASN A 146 16.01 17.07 11.07
N LEU A 147 16.78 16.17 10.46
CA LEU A 147 18.19 15.94 10.83
C LEU A 147 19.04 17.19 10.61
N ALA A 148 18.82 17.91 9.51
CA ALA A 148 19.50 19.18 9.25
C ALA A 148 19.17 20.24 10.32
N ASP A 149 17.91 20.31 10.76
CA ASP A 149 17.50 21.25 11.80
C ASP A 149 18.05 20.88 13.18
N TYR A 150 18.09 19.58 13.54
CA TYR A 150 18.75 19.13 14.76
C TYR A 150 20.25 19.41 14.76
N SER A 151 20.93 19.19 13.63
CA SER A 151 22.34 19.50 13.49
C SER A 151 22.61 20.98 13.78
N LYS A 152 21.80 21.88 13.20
CA LYS A 152 21.89 23.33 13.48
C LYS A 152 21.61 23.67 14.95
N GLN A 153 20.63 23.03 15.57
CA GLN A 153 20.32 23.26 16.98
C GLN A 153 21.47 22.78 17.90
N LEU A 154 22.05 21.61 17.61
CA LEU A 154 23.20 21.08 18.35
C LEU A 154 24.43 21.98 18.19
N ASP A 155 24.72 22.44 16.97
CA ASP A 155 25.81 23.40 16.72
C ASP A 155 25.62 24.69 17.53
N GLN A 156 24.39 25.19 17.59
CA GLN A 156 24.07 26.37 18.39
C GLN A 156 24.24 26.12 19.89
N GLN A 157 23.81 24.95 20.38
CA GLN A 157 24.00 24.57 21.78
C GLN A 157 25.48 24.38 22.13
N MET A 158 26.26 23.75 21.26
CA MET A 158 27.71 23.59 21.44
C MET A 158 28.42 24.95 21.47
N ARG A 159 28.05 25.89 20.60
CA ARG A 159 28.58 27.26 20.65
C ARG A 159 28.25 27.95 21.96
N ASN A 160 27.01 27.85 22.44
CA ASN A 160 26.60 28.41 23.71
C ASN A 160 27.38 27.80 24.89
N PHE A 161 27.53 26.48 24.90
CA PHE A 161 28.31 25.77 25.93
C PHE A 161 29.79 26.16 25.89
N THR A 162 30.35 26.31 24.70
CA THR A 162 31.75 26.72 24.50
C THR A 162 31.97 28.15 24.99
N LEU A 163 31.04 29.08 24.72
CA LEU A 163 31.10 30.44 25.24
C LEU A 163 31.08 30.49 26.78
N ILE A 164 30.18 29.72 27.40
CA ILE A 164 30.12 29.60 28.87
C ILE A 164 31.44 29.04 29.40
N THR A 165 31.95 27.98 28.77
CA THR A 165 33.21 27.34 29.17
C THR A 165 34.39 28.30 29.03
N ILE A 166 34.49 29.06 27.94
CA ILE A 166 35.56 30.05 27.74
C ILE A 166 35.50 31.16 28.80
N MET A 167 34.32 31.57 29.23
CA MET A 167 34.19 32.60 30.28
C MET A 167 34.45 32.05 31.68
N CYS A 168 33.90 30.87 32.01
CA CYS A 168 33.98 30.31 33.35
C CYS A 168 35.28 29.55 33.62
N ALA A 169 35.85 28.84 32.65
CA ALA A 169 37.09 28.06 32.86
C ALA A 169 38.27 28.89 33.38
N PRO A 170 38.61 30.08 32.83
CA PRO A 170 39.69 30.90 33.38
C PRO A 170 39.35 31.46 34.78
N LEU A 171 38.08 31.80 35.05
CA LEU A 171 37.63 32.22 36.37
C LEU A 171 37.81 31.10 37.41
N THR A 172 37.47 29.86 37.05
CA THR A 172 37.65 28.69 37.92
C THR A 172 39.11 28.42 38.21
N ILE A 173 40.00 28.58 37.22
CA ILE A 173 41.46 28.44 37.40
C ILE A 173 41.97 29.49 38.39
N ILE A 174 41.57 30.76 38.24
CA ILE A 174 41.96 31.83 39.16
C ILE A 174 41.44 31.52 40.57
N THR A 175 40.16 31.17 40.75
CA THR A 175 39.64 30.83 42.09
C THR A 175 40.31 29.60 42.69
N GLY A 176 40.68 28.61 41.86
CA GLY A 176 41.40 27.42 42.30
C GLY A 176 42.80 27.74 42.81
N MET A 177 43.52 28.65 42.13
CA MET A 177 44.83 29.13 42.59
C MET A 177 44.76 29.86 43.94
N TRP A 178 43.67 30.59 44.21
CA TRP A 178 43.48 31.32 45.46
C TRP A 178 42.94 30.45 46.62
N GLY A 179 42.28 29.34 46.31
CA GLY A 179 41.77 28.38 47.30
C GLY A 179 42.75 27.25 47.65
N MET A 180 43.85 27.10 46.90
CA MET A 180 44.96 26.23 47.29
C MET A 180 45.68 26.87 48.48
N ASN A 181 45.60 26.24 49.65
CA ASN A 181 46.42 26.59 50.80
C ASN A 181 47.90 26.39 50.43
N CYS A 182 48.59 27.47 50.08
CA CYS A 182 50.03 27.54 50.09
C CYS A 182 50.56 27.56 51.54
#